data_AF-A0AAV0W2L2-F1
#
_entry.id   AF-A0AAV0W2L2-F1
#
_cell.length_a   1.000
_cell.length_b   1.000
_cell.length_c   1.000
_cell.angle_alpha   90.00
_cell.angle_beta   90.00
_cell.angle_gamma   90.00
#
_symmetry.space_group_name_H-M   'P 1'
#
loop_
_entity.id
_entity.type
_entity.pdbx_description
1 polymer ?
#
loop_
_entity_poly.entity_id
_entity_poly.type
_entity_poly.pdbx_seq_one_letter_code
_entity_poly.pdbx_strand_id
1 'polypeptide(L)'
;MEDDGIIQFQGKQFVFIPDNKMFVCVTTEQNLTFKTSKLCEQIIFKKLLVLKLHLDFEIGAHEAAKEVFPNIEIDACRFHLGQCWWRKINSEKELRLAYTKNSDLGKWLKLFFGIPFLPFQDIQNAFGELISICPDLYIGCLFSDYILNTYVENGCLFPPEIWAQEPSENPR
;
A
#
# COMPACT_ATOMS: atom_id res chain seq x y z
N MET A 1 4.81 -34.21 4.33
CA MET A 1 3.53 -33.54 4.60
C MET A 1 3.89 -32.10 4.88
N GLU A 2 4.05 -31.35 3.79
CA GLU A 2 4.33 -29.92 3.80
C GLU A 2 2.98 -29.24 4.00
N ASP A 3 2.86 -28.53 5.12
CA ASP A 3 1.70 -27.70 5.41
C ASP A 3 2.03 -26.33 4.82
N ASP A 4 1.45 -26.01 3.66
CA ASP A 4 1.81 -24.91 2.73
C ASP A 4 1.64 -23.49 3.32
N GLY A 5 1.71 -23.31 4.64
CA GLY A 5 1.61 -21.99 5.29
C GLY A 5 0.24 -21.32 5.11
N ILE A 6 -0.75 -22.04 4.58
CA ILE A 6 -2.09 -21.53 4.29
C ILE A 6 -3.03 -21.99 5.40
N ILE A 7 -3.42 -21.05 6.26
CA ILE A 7 -4.46 -21.31 7.26
C ILE A 7 -5.80 -20.86 6.67
N GLN A 8 -6.79 -21.75 6.67
CA GLN A 8 -8.16 -21.46 6.22
C GLN A 8 -9.12 -21.33 7.42
N PHE A 9 -10.11 -20.45 7.32
CA PHE A 9 -11.22 -20.34 8.26
C PHE A 9 -12.54 -20.31 7.47
N GLN A 10 -13.49 -21.18 7.83
CA GLN A 10 -14.76 -21.37 7.09
C GLN A 10 -14.56 -21.64 5.58
N GLY A 11 -13.49 -22.37 5.21
CA GLY A 11 -13.20 -22.72 3.82
C GLY A 11 -12.65 -21.57 2.97
N LYS A 12 -12.31 -20.42 3.56
CA LYS A 12 -11.65 -19.30 2.88
C LYS A 12 -10.20 -19.19 3.34
N GLN A 13 -9.30 -18.89 2.40
CA GLN A 13 -7.89 -18.60 2.71
C GLN A 13 -7.82 -17.40 3.65
N PHE A 14 -7.29 -17.62 4.85
CA PHE A 14 -7.42 -16.71 6.00
C PHE A 14 -6.08 -16.09 6.39
N VAL A 15 -4.98 -16.81 6.20
CA VAL A 15 -3.61 -16.30 6.37
C VAL A 15 -2.69 -17.01 5.38
N PHE A 16 -1.83 -16.26 4.70
CA PHE A 16 -0.64 -16.79 4.01
C PHE A 16 0.59 -16.51 4.88
N ILE A 17 1.25 -17.57 5.32
CA ILE A 17 2.53 -17.54 6.02
C ILE A 17 3.56 -18.09 5.03
N PRO A 18 4.45 -17.25 4.48
CA PRO A 18 5.53 -17.74 3.62
C PRO A 18 6.47 -18.63 4.43
N ASP A 19 7.24 -19.47 3.74
CA ASP A 19 8.17 -20.42 4.36
C ASP A 19 9.21 -19.75 5.29
N ASN A 20 9.55 -18.49 4.99
CA ASN A 20 10.47 -17.70 5.81
C ASN A 20 9.87 -17.18 7.12
N LYS A 21 8.55 -17.28 7.32
CA LYS A 21 7.78 -16.86 8.51
C LYS A 21 8.00 -15.40 8.93
N MET A 22 8.50 -14.55 8.03
CA MET A 22 8.87 -13.17 8.38
C MET A 22 7.72 -12.18 8.26
N PHE A 23 6.67 -12.53 7.51
CA PHE A 23 5.50 -11.66 7.32
C PHE A 23 4.20 -12.45 7.28
N VAL A 24 3.11 -11.78 7.61
CA VAL A 24 1.75 -12.32 7.59
C VAL A 24 0.88 -11.34 6.80
N CYS A 25 0.14 -11.84 5.80
CA CYS A 25 -0.82 -11.02 5.04
C CYS A 25 -2.19 -11.09 5.72
N VAL A 26 -2.74 -9.94 6.10
CA VAL A 26 -4.04 -9.83 6.79
C VAL A 26 -4.91 -8.84 6.03
N THR A 27 -6.12 -9.27 5.65
CA THR A 27 -6.95 -8.52 4.70
C THR A 27 -8.17 -7.81 5.31
N THR A 28 -8.43 -7.92 6.63
CA THR A 28 -9.56 -7.23 7.27
C THR A 28 -9.32 -6.95 8.76
N GLU A 29 -9.99 -5.93 9.31
CA GLU A 29 -10.06 -5.57 10.73
C GLU A 29 -10.48 -6.77 11.61
N GLN A 30 -11.49 -7.54 11.16
CA GLN A 30 -11.98 -8.75 11.85
C GLN A 30 -10.89 -9.82 11.99
N ASN A 31 -9.91 -9.85 11.08
CA ASN A 31 -8.80 -10.81 11.15
C ASN A 31 -7.71 -10.39 12.15
N LEU A 32 -7.57 -9.08 12.42
CA LEU A 32 -6.63 -8.53 13.41
C LEU A 32 -7.07 -8.82 14.84
N THR A 33 -8.35 -8.56 15.17
CA THR A 33 -8.90 -8.81 16.50
C THR A 33 -8.96 -10.30 16.85
N PHE A 34 -9.08 -11.18 15.85
CA PHE A 34 -9.29 -12.62 16.07
C PHE A 34 -8.00 -13.43 16.27
N LYS A 35 -6.83 -13.02 15.76
CA LYS A 35 -5.72 -13.97 15.55
C LYS A 35 -4.38 -13.77 16.26
N THR A 36 -4.15 -12.65 16.93
CA THR A 36 -2.84 -12.33 17.54
C THR A 36 -2.26 -13.35 18.53
N SER A 37 -2.91 -13.42 19.69
CA SER A 37 -2.37 -14.11 20.87
C SER A 37 -2.99 -15.49 21.10
N LYS A 38 -4.32 -15.58 21.15
CA LYS A 38 -5.00 -16.81 21.59
C LYS A 38 -4.74 -18.03 20.70
N LEU A 39 -4.81 -17.88 19.37
CA LEU A 39 -4.70 -19.04 18.47
C LEU A 39 -3.24 -19.55 18.35
N CYS A 40 -2.27 -18.64 18.29
CA CYS A 40 -0.85 -18.98 18.16
C CYS A 40 -0.28 -19.59 19.45
N GLU A 41 -0.70 -19.05 20.60
CA GLU A 41 -0.35 -19.61 21.92
C GLU A 41 -0.99 -20.98 22.14
N GLN A 42 -2.23 -21.20 21.68
CA GLN A 42 -2.96 -22.44 21.93
C GLN A 42 -2.61 -23.59 20.97
N ILE A 43 -2.21 -23.31 19.72
CA ILE A 43 -2.00 -24.35 18.70
C ILE A 43 -0.52 -24.64 18.45
N ILE A 44 0.33 -23.61 18.41
CA ILE A 44 1.73 -23.76 17.95
C ILE A 44 2.71 -23.75 19.14
N PHE A 45 2.27 -23.38 20.34
CA PHE A 45 3.13 -23.16 21.53
C PHE A 45 4.34 -22.27 21.22
N LYS A 46 4.21 -21.35 20.25
CA LYS A 46 5.27 -20.43 19.85
C LYS A 46 4.72 -19.02 19.79
N LYS A 47 5.45 -18.13 20.47
CA LYS A 47 5.25 -16.70 20.33
C LYS A 47 5.68 -16.30 18.91
N LEU A 48 4.70 -15.95 18.07
CA LEU A 48 4.98 -15.39 16.75
C LEU A 48 5.55 -13.98 16.94
N LEU A 49 6.76 -13.77 16.46
CA LEU A 49 7.37 -12.45 16.36
C LEU A 49 7.01 -11.88 15.00
N VAL A 50 5.91 -11.12 14.94
CA VAL A 50 5.51 -10.42 13.72
C VAL A 50 6.25 -9.09 13.70
N LEU A 51 7.16 -8.91 12.75
CA LEU A 51 7.96 -7.69 12.60
C LEU A 51 7.41 -6.75 11.52
N LYS A 52 6.79 -7.33 10.49
CA LYS A 52 6.21 -6.59 9.36
C LYS A 52 4.85 -7.16 8.95
N LEU A 53 3.91 -6.26 8.65
CA LEU A 53 2.63 -6.60 8.06
C LEU A 53 2.48 -5.92 6.70
N HIS A 54 1.94 -6.67 5.74
CA HIS A 54 1.60 -6.15 4.42
C HIS A 54 0.10 -5.86 4.39
N LEU A 55 -0.27 -4.58 4.28
CA LEU A 55 -1.66 -4.11 4.36
C LEU A 55 -2.07 -3.31 3.12
N ASP A 56 -3.37 -3.18 2.88
CA ASP A 56 -3.90 -2.25 1.88
C ASP A 56 -3.94 -0.81 2.42
N PHE A 57 -4.63 0.09 1.72
CA PHE A 57 -4.73 1.52 2.08
C PHE A 57 -6.01 1.80 2.88
N GLU A 58 -6.33 0.95 3.87
CA GLU A 58 -7.40 1.17 4.83
C GLU A 58 -6.84 1.58 6.20
N ILE A 59 -7.21 2.77 6.68
CA ILE A 59 -6.75 3.32 7.96
C ILE A 59 -7.09 2.37 9.11
N GLY A 60 -8.32 1.84 9.14
CA GLY A 60 -8.76 0.94 10.21
C GLY A 60 -7.91 -0.32 10.32
N ALA A 61 -7.43 -0.86 9.19
CA ALA A 61 -6.51 -2.00 9.19
C ALA A 61 -5.15 -1.63 9.81
N HIS A 62 -4.64 -0.42 9.52
CA HIS A 62 -3.36 0.05 10.06
C HIS A 62 -3.45 0.37 11.56
N GLU A 63 -4.56 0.98 11.99
CA GLU A 63 -4.83 1.27 13.39
C GLU A 63 -4.96 -0.01 14.21
N ALA A 64 -5.79 -0.96 13.75
CA ALA A 64 -5.92 -2.26 14.40
C ALA A 64 -4.60 -3.05 14.42
N ALA A 65 -3.77 -2.95 13.37
CA ALA A 65 -2.43 -3.54 13.37
C ALA A 65 -1.53 -2.95 14.45
N LYS A 66 -1.52 -1.63 14.61
CA LYS A 66 -0.72 -0.95 15.65
C LYS A 66 -1.28 -1.16 17.05
N GLU A 67 -2.58 -1.32 17.22
CA GLU A 67 -3.20 -1.67 18.51
C GLU A 67 -2.74 -3.06 18.97
N VAL A 68 -2.77 -4.05 18.07
CA VAL A 68 -2.41 -5.42 18.39
C VAL A 68 -0.88 -5.62 18.44
N PHE A 69 -0.14 -4.90 17.61
CA PHE A 69 1.32 -4.95 17.50
C PHE A 69 1.93 -3.54 17.51
N PRO A 70 2.18 -2.93 18.68
CA PRO A 70 2.60 -1.53 18.78
C PRO A 70 3.90 -1.18 18.04
N ASN A 71 4.79 -2.15 17.82
CA ASN A 71 6.10 -1.95 17.18
C ASN A 71 6.16 -2.51 15.75
N ILE A 72 5.01 -2.78 15.12
CA ILE A 72 4.97 -3.38 13.79
C ILE A 72 5.38 -2.40 12.70
N GLU A 73 6.18 -2.88 11.75
CA GLU A 73 6.40 -2.17 10.48
C GLU A 73 5.25 -2.48 9.51
N ILE A 74 4.69 -1.45 8.87
CA ILE A 74 3.65 -1.61 7.85
C ILE A 74 4.28 -1.38 6.48
N ASP A 75 4.13 -2.35 5.60
CA ASP A 75 4.43 -2.24 4.16
C ASP A 75 3.09 -2.24 3.42
N ALA A 76 2.78 -1.15 2.72
CA ALA A 76 1.50 -0.94 2.07
C ALA A 76 1.54 -1.44 0.62
N CYS A 77 0.44 -2.07 0.21
CA CYS A 77 0.39 -2.83 -1.01
C CYS A 77 0.40 -1.98 -2.28
N ARG A 78 1.50 -2.04 -3.04
CA ARG A 78 1.64 -1.31 -4.32
C ARG A 78 0.55 -1.57 -5.33
N PHE A 79 0.05 -2.81 -5.39
CA PHE A 79 -1.07 -3.14 -6.25
C PHE A 79 -2.31 -2.32 -5.88
N HIS A 80 -2.63 -2.25 -4.58
CA HIS A 80 -3.74 -1.43 -4.08
C HIS A 80 -3.47 0.07 -4.19
N LEU A 81 -2.21 0.53 -4.06
CA LEU A 81 -1.84 1.92 -4.34
C LEU A 81 -2.20 2.31 -5.78
N GLY A 82 -1.78 1.48 -6.74
CA GLY A 82 -2.10 1.69 -8.16
C GLY A 82 -3.61 1.67 -8.41
N GLN A 83 -4.35 0.81 -7.73
CA GLN A 83 -5.82 0.82 -7.79
C GLN A 83 -6.42 2.12 -7.25
N CYS A 84 -5.98 2.63 -6.11
CA CYS A 84 -6.46 3.89 -5.53
C CYS A 84 -6.22 5.05 -6.50
N TRP A 85 -5.02 5.16 -7.06
CA TRP A 85 -4.68 6.18 -8.04
C TRP A 85 -5.51 6.08 -9.31
N TRP A 86 -5.70 4.86 -9.82
CA TRP A 86 -6.56 4.62 -10.98
C TRP A 86 -8.03 4.99 -10.73
N ARG A 87 -8.55 4.70 -9.53
CA ARG A 87 -9.91 5.12 -9.13
C ARG A 87 -10.02 6.65 -9.12
N LYS A 88 -9.02 7.37 -8.60
CA LYS A 88 -9.02 8.84 -8.63
C LYS A 88 -8.95 9.40 -10.05
N ILE A 89 -8.08 8.87 -10.91
CA ILE A 89 -8.03 9.28 -12.33
C ILE A 89 -9.39 9.06 -13.00
N ASN A 90 -10.06 7.95 -12.67
CA ASN A 90 -11.37 7.64 -13.22
C ASN A 90 -12.53 8.44 -12.62
N SER A 91 -12.38 9.03 -11.43
CA SER A 91 -13.47 9.82 -10.83
C SER A 91 -13.69 11.12 -11.58
N GLU A 92 -12.63 11.69 -12.17
CA GLU A 92 -12.68 12.92 -12.96
C GLU A 92 -12.76 12.62 -14.45
N LYS A 93 -13.74 13.21 -15.14
CA LYS A 93 -13.98 12.93 -16.57
C LYS A 93 -12.79 13.36 -17.43
N GLU A 94 -12.21 14.50 -17.12
CA GLU A 94 -11.10 15.15 -17.82
C GLU A 94 -9.82 14.32 -17.70
N LEU A 95 -9.47 13.88 -16.49
CA LEU A 95 -8.34 13.00 -16.24
C LEU A 95 -8.50 11.66 -16.94
N ARG A 96 -9.68 11.02 -16.83
CA ARG A 96 -9.97 9.75 -17.48
C ARG A 96 -9.82 9.84 -19.00
N LEU A 97 -10.36 10.91 -19.60
CA LEU A 97 -10.24 11.15 -21.04
C LEU A 97 -8.79 11.38 -21.46
N ALA A 98 -8.03 12.19 -20.71
CA ALA A 98 -6.61 12.44 -20.96
C ALA A 98 -5.79 11.14 -20.92
N TYR A 99 -5.99 10.33 -19.87
CA TYR A 99 -5.31 9.06 -19.69
C TYR A 99 -5.63 8.07 -20.82
N THR A 100 -6.92 7.91 -21.15
CA THR A 100 -7.40 6.92 -22.14
C THR A 100 -6.98 7.29 -23.56
N LYS A 101 -7.00 8.58 -23.88
CA LYS A 101 -6.57 9.09 -25.19
C LYS A 101 -5.05 9.23 -25.32
N ASN A 102 -4.30 8.93 -24.26
CA ASN A 102 -2.84 9.04 -24.23
C ASN A 102 -2.34 10.44 -24.63
N SER A 103 -3.04 11.49 -24.17
CA SER A 103 -2.61 12.88 -24.32
C SER A 103 -1.33 13.14 -23.52
N ASP A 104 -0.73 14.33 -23.65
CA ASP A 104 0.44 14.68 -22.84
C ASP A 104 0.12 14.70 -21.35
N LEU A 105 -1.07 15.17 -20.95
CA LEU A 105 -1.56 15.04 -19.57
C LEU A 105 -1.71 13.56 -19.18
N GLY A 106 -2.20 12.71 -20.08
CA GLY A 106 -2.28 11.26 -19.86
C GLY A 106 -0.92 10.60 -19.65
N LYS A 107 0.11 11.01 -20.41
CA LYS A 107 1.50 10.56 -20.21
C LYS A 107 2.05 11.03 -18.88
N TRP A 108 1.79 12.29 -18.52
CA TRP A 108 2.16 12.86 -17.22
C TRP A 108 1.53 12.08 -16.06
N LEU A 109 0.23 11.74 -16.13
CA LEU A 109 -0.44 10.90 -15.13
C LEU A 109 0.23 9.52 -14.95
N LYS A 110 0.73 8.92 -16.04
CA LYS A 110 1.42 7.61 -15.99
C LYS A 110 2.76 7.69 -15.25
N LEU A 111 3.43 8.84 -15.26
CA LEU A 111 4.71 9.00 -14.55
C LEU A 111 4.57 8.79 -13.04
N PHE A 112 3.40 9.12 -12.47
CA PHE A 112 3.15 8.89 -11.04
C PHE A 112 3.30 7.42 -10.65
N PHE A 113 2.93 6.48 -11.52
CA PHE A 113 3.06 5.04 -11.28
C PHE A 113 4.53 4.55 -11.20
N GLY A 114 5.50 5.40 -11.56
CA GLY A 114 6.92 5.17 -11.33
C GLY A 114 7.41 5.60 -9.94
N ILE A 115 6.73 6.55 -9.29
CA ILE A 115 7.14 7.12 -7.99
C ILE A 115 7.29 6.05 -6.88
N PRO A 116 6.42 5.03 -6.75
CA PRO A 116 6.55 4.03 -5.68
C PRO A 116 7.86 3.22 -5.70
N PHE A 117 8.62 3.29 -6.79
CA PHE A 117 9.91 2.62 -6.95
C PHE A 117 11.10 3.46 -6.52
N LEU A 118 10.89 4.68 -6.05
CA LEU A 118 11.93 5.54 -5.51
C LEU A 118 12.15 5.29 -4.00
N PRO A 119 13.33 5.63 -3.46
CA PRO A 119 13.52 5.78 -2.03
C PRO A 119 12.52 6.79 -1.46
N PHE A 120 11.96 6.52 -0.28
CA PHE A 120 10.94 7.38 0.31
C PHE A 120 11.45 8.82 0.56
N GLN A 121 12.75 9.00 0.78
CA GLN A 121 13.37 10.31 0.99
C GLN A 121 13.29 11.20 -0.26
N ASP A 122 13.21 10.61 -1.45
CA ASP A 122 13.21 11.34 -2.72
C ASP A 122 11.80 11.68 -3.20
N ILE A 123 10.76 11.18 -2.53
CA ILE A 123 9.37 11.28 -2.99
C ILE A 123 8.89 12.72 -3.08
N GLN A 124 9.22 13.56 -2.11
CA GLN A 124 8.83 14.97 -2.14
C GLN A 124 9.50 15.72 -3.30
N ASN A 125 10.78 15.46 -3.56
CA ASN A 125 11.52 16.06 -4.68
C ASN A 125 10.97 15.59 -6.03
N ALA A 126 10.81 14.27 -6.20
CA ALA A 126 10.27 13.66 -7.41
C ALA A 126 8.84 14.14 -7.70
N PHE A 127 8.01 14.29 -6.67
CA PHE A 127 6.68 14.88 -6.81
C PHE A 127 6.78 16.32 -7.31
N GLY A 128 7.63 17.16 -6.72
CA GLY A 128 7.87 18.53 -7.18
C GLY A 128 8.31 18.62 -8.64
N GLU A 129 9.23 17.75 -9.06
CA GLU A 129 9.66 17.65 -10.45
C GLU A 129 8.50 17.30 -11.39
N LEU A 130 7.66 16.34 -11.03
CA LEU A 130 6.47 15.99 -11.82
C LEU A 130 5.50 17.16 -11.94
N ILE A 131 5.28 17.92 -10.88
CA ILE A 131 4.42 19.12 -10.94
C ILE A 131 5.02 20.16 -11.89
N SER A 132 6.33 20.35 -11.89
CA SER A 132 7.01 21.32 -12.74
C SER A 132 6.86 21.06 -14.25
N ILE A 133 6.65 19.79 -14.63
CA ILE A 133 6.46 19.35 -16.03
C ILE A 133 4.99 19.09 -16.37
N CYS A 134 4.04 19.47 -15.51
CA CYS A 134 2.63 19.26 -15.76
C CYS A 134 2.17 20.08 -16.99
N PRO A 135 1.61 19.42 -18.03
CA PRO A 135 1.22 20.12 -19.26
C PRO A 135 -0.06 20.95 -19.11
N ASP A 136 -0.87 20.67 -18.09
CA ASP A 136 -2.09 21.40 -17.76
C ASP A 136 -2.32 21.32 -16.25
N LEU A 137 -1.89 22.36 -15.52
CA LEU A 137 -2.01 22.39 -14.06
C LEU A 137 -3.45 22.56 -13.58
N TYR A 138 -4.33 23.16 -14.40
CA TYR A 138 -5.73 23.37 -14.03
C TYR A 138 -6.49 22.03 -13.96
N ILE A 139 -6.22 21.11 -14.88
CA ILE A 139 -6.77 19.75 -14.82
C ILE A 139 -5.90 18.85 -13.94
N GLY A 140 -4.57 19.00 -14.02
CA GLY A 140 -3.61 18.19 -13.29
C GLY A 140 -3.78 18.25 -11.77
N CYS A 141 -4.16 19.41 -11.21
CA CYS A 141 -4.38 19.57 -9.77
C CYS A 141 -5.47 18.65 -9.21
N LEU A 142 -6.47 18.28 -10.02
CA LEU A 142 -7.51 17.32 -9.62
C LEU A 142 -6.92 15.98 -9.17
N PHE A 143 -5.79 15.58 -9.75
CA PHE A 143 -5.06 14.39 -9.34
C PHE A 143 -3.93 14.71 -8.36
N SER A 144 -3.08 15.69 -8.66
CA SER A 144 -1.90 15.95 -7.85
C SER A 144 -2.22 16.40 -6.44
N ASP A 145 -3.29 17.18 -6.22
CA ASP A 145 -3.66 17.63 -4.88
C ASP A 145 -4.14 16.44 -4.03
N TYR A 146 -4.87 15.50 -4.64
CA TYR A 146 -5.23 14.24 -3.99
C TYR A 146 -3.97 13.44 -3.61
N ILE A 147 -3.00 13.35 -4.52
CA ILE A 147 -1.75 12.63 -4.24
C ILE A 147 -0.95 13.31 -3.14
N LEU A 148 -0.82 14.64 -3.20
CA LEU A 148 -0.10 15.44 -2.24
C LEU A 148 -0.66 15.22 -0.83
N ASN A 149 -1.96 15.47 -0.66
CA ASN A 149 -2.63 15.45 0.65
C ASN A 149 -2.73 14.04 1.24
N THR A 150 -2.82 13.01 0.38
CA THR A 150 -3.03 11.64 0.83
C THR A 150 -1.71 10.88 1.05
N TYR A 151 -0.67 11.19 0.27
CA TYR A 151 0.53 10.35 0.20
C TYR A 151 1.88 11.05 0.34
N VAL A 152 2.00 12.36 0.13
CA VAL A 152 3.32 13.03 -0.02
C VAL A 152 3.59 14.11 1.02
N GLU A 153 2.59 14.90 1.37
CA GLU A 153 2.79 16.00 2.31
C GLU A 153 3.11 15.51 3.72
N ASN A 154 3.75 16.38 4.51
CA ASN A 154 4.04 16.06 5.91
C ASN A 154 2.74 15.88 6.68
N GLY A 155 2.58 14.75 7.37
CA GLY A 155 1.35 14.42 8.09
C GLY A 155 0.21 13.92 7.20
N CYS A 156 0.49 13.57 5.93
CA CYS A 156 -0.46 12.90 5.06
C CYS A 156 -0.92 11.55 5.65
N LEU A 157 -2.01 11.05 5.11
CA LEU A 157 -2.68 9.87 5.64
C LEU A 157 -1.84 8.59 5.51
N PHE A 158 -1.15 8.43 4.39
CA PHE A 158 -0.32 7.28 4.09
C PHE A 158 1.09 7.74 3.70
N PRO A 159 1.99 7.85 4.68
CA PRO A 159 3.28 8.50 4.46
C PRO A 159 4.21 7.66 3.56
N PRO A 160 5.10 8.26 2.76
CA PRO A 160 5.92 7.55 1.78
C PRO A 160 6.68 6.34 2.31
N GLU A 161 7.10 6.37 3.57
CA GLU A 161 7.82 5.31 4.29
C GLU A 161 7.12 3.96 4.23
N ILE A 162 5.78 3.93 4.12
CA ILE A 162 5.03 2.68 4.11
C ILE A 162 4.83 2.13 2.69
N TRP A 163 5.02 2.90 1.61
CA TRP A 163 4.66 2.45 0.25
C TRP A 163 5.75 2.64 -0.81
N ALA A 164 6.65 3.61 -0.61
CA ALA A 164 7.77 3.90 -1.49
C ALA A 164 9.01 3.11 -1.07
N GLN A 165 9.63 2.42 -2.02
CA GLN A 165 10.83 1.63 -1.78
C GLN A 165 11.47 1.24 -3.12
N GLU A 166 12.79 1.11 -3.16
CA GLU A 166 13.47 0.62 -4.35
C GLU A 166 13.00 -0.81 -4.72
N PRO A 167 12.98 -1.17 -6.01
CA PRO A 167 12.81 -2.56 -6.40
C PRO A 167 13.89 -3.42 -5.73
N SER A 168 13.49 -4.43 -4.99
CA SER A 168 14.41 -5.46 -4.50
C SER A 168 14.68 -6.47 -5.61
N GLU A 169 15.88 -7.05 -5.64
CA GLU A 169 16.19 -8.18 -6.52
C GLU A 169 15.32 -9.42 -6.23
N ASN A 170 14.78 -9.51 -5.00
CA ASN A 170 13.83 -10.54 -4.61
C ASN A 170 12.42 -10.18 -5.07
N PRO A 171 11.69 -11.11 -5.74
CA PRO A 171 10.26 -10.95 -6.01
C PRO A 171 9.47 -10.77 -4.71
N ARG A 172 8.48 -9.86 -4.73
CA ARG A 172 7.53 -9.67 -3.62
C ARG A 172 6.29 -10.53 -3.77
#